data_AF-A0A158L3L0-F1
#
_entry.id   AF-A0A158L3L0-F1
#
_cell.length_a   1.000
_cell.length_b   1.000
_cell.length_c   1.000
_cell.angle_alpha   90.00
_cell.angle_beta   90.00
_cell.angle_gamma   90.00
#
_symmetry.space_group_name_H-M   'P 1'
#
loop_
_entity.id
_entity.type
_entity.pdbx_description
1 polymer ?
#
loop_
_entity_poly.entity_id
_entity_poly.type
_entity_poly.pdbx_seq_one_letter_code
_entity_poly.pdbx_strand_id
1 'polypeptide(L)'
;MIDLDPQASLSELCGLYAEKDVTWEDTVLPFIYDPALEGGLESKVQSTYWDGLDVIPAHNYLHDAEFHLPTAQKTQENFEFWSVLRKGIEPLRAQYDYIILDTAPSLSYMTLNGLMAADSMVMPLVPESLDFISSVSFWSLFAEVANGFVEHEVDKTYDFVSVLLSRVDYGTTSSAPVVRSWSQRAYGDWLHTIEIPASSVMSNGALAFSTVFDLSRAETVAKTLARVKQPMVDYCKWIDDQYVAQWRAGQ
;
A
#
# COMPACT_ATOMS: atom_id res chain seq x y z
N MET A 1 -1.36 -3.10 9.70
CA MET A 1 -1.61 -2.42 8.41
C MET A 1 -2.24 -1.06 8.68
N ILE A 2 -2.05 -0.09 7.80
CA ILE A 2 -2.69 1.23 7.92
C ILE A 2 -3.39 1.50 6.58
N ASP A 3 -4.72 1.57 6.62
CA ASP A 3 -5.53 1.88 5.45
C ASP A 3 -5.62 3.40 5.29
N LEU A 4 -5.14 3.91 4.16
CA LEU A 4 -5.10 5.32 3.81
C LEU A 4 -6.00 5.63 2.60
N ASP A 5 -6.71 4.64 2.05
CA ASP A 5 -7.67 4.84 0.98
C ASP A 5 -9.06 5.13 1.56
N PRO A 6 -9.68 6.29 1.27
CA PRO A 6 -11.05 6.59 1.70
C PRO A 6 -12.11 5.55 1.29
N GLN A 7 -11.83 4.68 0.30
CA GLN A 7 -12.70 3.55 -0.06
C GLN A 7 -12.69 2.40 0.95
N ALA A 8 -11.74 2.37 1.88
CA ALA A 8 -11.67 1.43 3.01
C ALA A 8 -11.71 -0.06 2.62
N SER A 9 -11.26 -0.40 1.41
CA SER A 9 -11.35 -1.79 0.91
C SER A 9 -10.48 -2.75 1.71
N LEU A 10 -9.32 -2.31 2.20
CA LEU A 10 -8.49 -3.11 3.09
C LEU A 10 -9.16 -3.31 4.45
N SER A 11 -9.76 -2.25 5.00
CA SER A 11 -10.52 -2.32 6.26
C SER A 11 -11.64 -3.36 6.20
N GLU A 12 -12.40 -3.37 5.12
CA GLU A 12 -13.45 -4.37 4.84
C GLU A 12 -12.88 -5.80 4.75
N LEU A 13 -11.75 -5.98 4.04
CA LEU A 13 -11.06 -7.28 3.96
C LEU A 13 -10.52 -7.76 5.31
N CYS A 14 -10.25 -6.85 6.24
CA CYS A 14 -9.87 -7.12 7.63
C CYS A 14 -11.08 -7.42 8.54
N GLY A 15 -12.30 -7.41 8.00
CA GLY A 15 -13.54 -7.74 8.71
C GLY A 15 -14.15 -6.57 9.47
N LEU A 16 -13.68 -5.34 9.23
CA LEU A 16 -14.26 -4.11 9.78
C LEU A 16 -15.21 -3.53 8.73
N TYR A 17 -16.51 -3.54 8.99
CA TYR A 17 -17.49 -2.90 8.11
C TYR A 17 -17.37 -1.40 8.26
N ALA A 18 -16.71 -0.73 7.32
CA ALA A 18 -16.28 0.66 7.46
C ALA A 18 -17.47 1.57 7.73
N GLU A 19 -18.57 1.45 6.97
CA GLU A 19 -19.75 2.32 7.11
C GLU A 19 -20.47 2.20 8.47
N LYS A 20 -20.27 1.11 9.21
CA LYS A 20 -21.02 0.79 10.42
C LYS A 20 -20.16 0.80 11.68
N ASP A 21 -18.95 0.27 11.57
CA ASP A 21 -18.09 -0.06 12.69
C ASP A 21 -16.89 0.91 12.80
N VAL A 22 -16.62 1.72 11.78
CA VAL A 22 -15.52 2.69 11.76
C VAL A 22 -16.04 4.11 11.81
N THR A 23 -15.55 4.89 12.76
CA THR A 23 -15.84 6.32 12.88
C THR A 23 -14.61 7.16 12.53
N TRP A 24 -14.77 8.48 12.42
CA TRP A 24 -13.65 9.41 12.23
C TRP A 24 -12.53 9.20 13.27
N GLU A 25 -12.91 8.93 14.53
CA GLU A 25 -12.00 8.76 15.66
C GLU A 25 -11.16 7.49 15.60
N ASP A 26 -11.56 6.52 14.78
CA ASP A 26 -10.90 5.22 14.64
C ASP A 26 -9.80 5.24 13.57
N THR A 27 -9.75 6.28 12.75
CA THR A 27 -8.84 6.39 11.60
C THR A 27 -7.52 7.09 11.97
N VAL A 28 -6.66 7.33 10.98
CA VAL A 28 -5.47 8.18 11.12
C VAL A 28 -5.78 9.68 11.28
N LEU A 29 -7.01 10.12 11.00
CA LEU A 29 -7.38 11.54 10.98
C LEU A 29 -7.19 12.28 12.31
N PRO A 30 -7.55 11.72 13.48
CA PRO A 30 -7.33 12.41 14.75
C PRO A 30 -5.86 12.81 14.94
N PHE A 31 -4.94 11.93 14.54
CA PHE A 31 -3.51 12.21 14.60
C PHE A 31 -3.05 13.22 13.54
N ILE A 32 -3.64 13.18 12.33
CA ILE A 32 -3.36 14.19 11.30
C ILE A 32 -3.79 15.59 11.75
N TYR A 33 -4.92 15.68 12.46
CA TYR A 33 -5.45 16.93 12.99
C TYR A 33 -4.68 17.43 14.22
N ASP A 34 -4.27 16.51 15.08
CA ASP A 34 -3.50 16.78 16.28
C ASP A 34 -2.33 15.78 16.42
N PRO A 35 -1.13 16.12 15.93
CA PRO A 35 0.05 15.27 16.11
C PRO A 35 0.46 15.07 17.58
N ALA A 36 -0.11 15.83 18.53
CA ALA A 36 0.09 15.66 19.97
C ALA A 36 -0.98 14.78 20.63
N LEU A 37 -1.83 14.12 19.84
CA LEU A 37 -2.85 13.18 20.31
C LEU A 37 -2.27 12.18 21.31
N GLU A 38 -2.93 12.06 22.48
CA GLU A 38 -2.53 11.11 23.51
C GLU A 38 -2.58 9.67 22.97
N GLY A 39 -1.48 8.93 23.14
CA GLY A 39 -1.32 7.58 22.59
C GLY A 39 -1.05 7.53 21.07
N GLY A 40 -1.00 8.68 20.38
CA GLY A 40 -0.64 8.77 18.96
C GLY A 40 -1.45 7.83 18.05
N LEU A 41 -0.83 7.35 16.97
CA LEU A 41 -1.44 6.35 16.08
C LEU A 41 -1.60 4.97 16.72
N GLU A 42 -0.81 4.64 17.76
CA GLU A 42 -0.93 3.39 18.50
C GLU A 42 -2.32 3.24 19.13
N SER A 43 -2.90 4.34 19.62
CA SER A 43 -4.28 4.34 20.15
C SER A 43 -5.37 4.01 19.12
N LYS A 44 -5.03 3.97 17.82
CA LYS A 44 -5.96 3.74 16.69
C LYS A 44 -5.87 2.35 16.11
N VAL A 45 -4.95 1.53 16.61
CA VAL A 45 -4.75 0.15 16.16
C VAL A 45 -5.91 -0.73 16.64
N GLN A 46 -6.47 -1.51 15.72
CA GLN A 46 -7.53 -2.47 15.99
C GLN A 46 -7.12 -3.87 15.54
N SER A 47 -7.41 -4.88 16.36
CA SER A 47 -7.16 -6.26 15.98
C SER A 47 -8.16 -6.76 14.92
N THR A 48 -7.66 -7.58 14.01
CA THR A 48 -8.48 -8.21 12.97
C THR A 48 -8.83 -9.65 13.34
N TYR A 49 -9.57 -10.35 12.47
CA TYR A 49 -9.80 -11.79 12.63
C TYR A 49 -8.56 -12.64 12.32
N TRP A 50 -7.51 -12.05 11.74
CA TRP A 50 -6.23 -12.70 11.50
C TRP A 50 -5.30 -12.55 12.70
N ASP A 51 -4.76 -13.68 13.17
CA ASP A 51 -3.73 -13.67 14.20
C ASP A 51 -2.44 -13.00 13.69
N GLY A 52 -1.85 -12.13 14.50
CA GLY A 52 -0.65 -11.36 14.15
C GLY A 52 -0.87 -10.27 13.10
N LEU A 53 -2.12 -9.89 12.78
CA LEU A 53 -2.43 -8.79 11.88
C LEU A 53 -3.44 -7.84 12.53
N ASP A 54 -2.98 -6.64 12.81
CA ASP A 54 -3.81 -5.52 13.23
C ASP A 54 -3.96 -4.49 12.10
N VAL A 55 -4.95 -3.61 12.20
CA VAL A 55 -5.26 -2.58 11.22
C VAL A 55 -5.59 -1.24 11.89
N ILE A 56 -5.13 -0.14 11.31
CA ILE A 56 -5.75 1.18 11.50
C ILE A 56 -6.69 1.37 10.31
N PRO A 57 -8.01 1.40 10.52
CA PRO A 57 -8.97 1.42 9.43
C PRO A 57 -9.07 2.78 8.73
N ALA A 58 -9.62 2.76 7.53
CA ALA A 58 -10.01 3.92 6.77
C ALA A 58 -11.53 4.09 6.71
N HIS A 59 -11.94 5.28 6.29
CA HIS A 59 -13.31 5.64 6.00
C HIS A 59 -13.32 6.81 5.00
N ASN A 60 -14.47 7.11 4.41
CA ASN A 60 -14.62 8.26 3.50
C ASN A 60 -14.23 9.62 4.13
N TYR A 61 -14.16 9.69 5.47
CA TYR A 61 -13.72 10.87 6.20
C TYR A 61 -12.28 11.25 5.86
N LEU A 62 -11.45 10.33 5.38
CA LEU A 62 -10.05 10.60 5.04
C LEU A 62 -9.89 11.71 3.99
N HIS A 63 -10.94 12.02 3.22
CA HIS A 63 -10.98 13.18 2.35
C HIS A 63 -10.78 14.51 3.08
N ASP A 64 -11.08 14.59 4.38
CA ASP A 64 -10.89 15.80 5.19
C ASP A 64 -9.41 16.19 5.31
N ALA A 65 -8.50 15.21 5.24
CA ALA A 65 -7.06 15.47 5.27
C ALA A 65 -6.59 16.35 4.09
N GLU A 66 -7.26 16.26 2.94
CA GLU A 66 -6.95 17.06 1.74
C GLU A 66 -7.21 18.56 1.96
N PHE A 67 -8.07 18.91 2.92
CA PHE A 67 -8.30 20.29 3.34
C PHE A 67 -7.44 20.69 4.53
N HIS A 68 -7.27 19.77 5.49
CA HIS A 68 -6.55 20.04 6.73
C HIS A 68 -5.04 20.25 6.50
N LEU A 69 -4.35 19.31 5.84
CA LEU A 69 -2.90 19.33 5.64
C LEU A 69 -2.39 20.62 4.97
N PRO A 70 -2.94 21.10 3.83
CA PRO A 70 -2.49 22.35 3.23
C PRO A 70 -2.88 23.59 4.05
N THR A 71 -3.95 23.51 4.84
CA THR A 71 -4.34 24.61 5.74
C THR A 71 -3.36 24.72 6.91
N ALA A 72 -3.03 23.60 7.55
CA ALA A 72 -2.03 23.52 8.61
C ALA A 72 -0.66 24.02 8.13
N GLN A 73 -0.24 23.65 6.91
CA GLN A 73 1.01 24.17 6.31
C GLN A 73 1.06 25.70 6.21
N LYS A 74 -0.09 26.35 6.01
CA LYS A 74 -0.17 27.82 5.88
C LYS A 74 -0.26 28.53 7.22
N THR A 75 -0.82 27.88 8.23
CA THR A 75 -1.14 28.51 9.53
C THR A 75 -0.14 28.17 10.63
N GLN A 76 0.56 27.04 10.52
CA GLN A 76 1.52 26.57 11.50
C GLN A 76 2.95 26.74 10.95
N GLU A 77 3.79 27.45 11.69
CA GLU A 77 5.20 27.58 11.33
C GLU A 77 5.93 26.23 11.44
N ASN A 78 6.77 25.92 10.45
CA ASN A 78 7.54 24.66 10.37
C ASN A 78 6.69 23.38 10.38
N PHE A 79 5.41 23.46 10.05
CA PHE A 79 4.63 22.26 9.75
C PHE A 79 5.17 21.65 8.46
N GLU A 80 5.30 20.32 8.46
CA GLU A 80 5.81 19.54 7.33
C GLU A 80 4.67 18.62 6.90
N PHE A 81 3.75 19.16 6.13
CA PHE A 81 2.49 18.46 5.81
C PHE A 81 2.70 17.07 5.17
N TRP A 82 3.86 16.81 4.58
CA TRP A 82 4.23 15.56 3.92
C TRP A 82 4.78 14.50 4.88
N SER A 83 5.15 14.85 6.11
CA SER A 83 5.86 13.96 7.06
C SER A 83 5.03 13.55 8.27
N VAL A 84 3.74 13.95 8.33
CA VAL A 84 2.90 13.77 9.52
C VAL A 84 2.79 12.29 9.88
N LEU A 85 2.44 11.43 8.92
CA LEU A 85 2.35 9.99 9.16
C LEU A 85 3.70 9.35 9.51
N ARG A 86 4.81 9.82 8.90
CA ARG A 86 6.15 9.31 9.20
C ARG A 86 6.46 9.43 10.69
N LYS A 87 6.15 10.59 11.29
CA LYS A 87 6.32 10.83 12.73
C LYS A 87 5.37 9.98 13.58
N GLY A 88 4.11 9.86 13.14
CA GLY A 88 3.11 9.07 13.85
C GLY A 88 3.37 7.56 13.87
N ILE A 89 4.06 7.04 12.85
CA ILE A 89 4.39 5.62 12.72
C ILE A 89 5.59 5.23 13.59
N GLU A 90 6.47 6.16 13.97
CA GLU A 90 7.70 5.86 14.69
C GLU A 90 7.51 4.99 15.96
N PRO A 91 6.53 5.26 16.85
CA PRO A 91 6.27 4.39 18.01
C PRO A 91 5.82 2.97 17.62
N LEU A 92 5.12 2.81 16.50
CA LEU A 92 4.65 1.50 16.01
C LEU A 92 5.79 0.63 15.51
N ARG A 93 6.92 1.21 15.08
CA ARG A 93 8.09 0.46 14.59
C ARG A 93 8.72 -0.44 15.65
N ALA A 94 8.49 -0.15 16.93
CA ALA A 94 8.94 -0.99 18.04
C ALA A 94 8.02 -2.20 18.29
N GLN A 95 6.83 -2.23 17.70
CA GLN A 95 5.78 -3.22 17.97
C GLN A 95 5.53 -4.15 16.79
N TYR A 96 5.81 -3.69 15.56
CA TYR A 96 5.53 -4.40 14.33
C TYR A 96 6.80 -4.61 13.51
N ASP A 97 7.00 -5.84 13.03
CA ASP A 97 8.06 -6.15 12.07
C ASP A 97 7.79 -5.50 10.71
N TYR A 98 6.50 -5.39 10.34
CA TYR A 98 6.04 -4.84 9.08
C TYR A 98 4.87 -3.87 9.27
N ILE A 99 4.97 -2.69 8.66
CA ILE A 99 3.88 -1.71 8.59
C ILE A 99 3.56 -1.48 7.11
N ILE A 100 2.45 -2.07 6.66
CA ILE A 100 1.96 -1.91 5.29
C ILE A 100 1.00 -0.73 5.26
N LEU A 101 1.29 0.24 4.39
CA LEU A 101 0.44 1.40 4.10
C LEU A 101 -0.32 1.12 2.80
N ASP A 102 -1.65 1.05 2.86
CA ASP A 102 -2.49 0.89 1.67
C ASP A 102 -3.02 2.25 1.24
N THR A 103 -2.73 2.66 0.00
CA THR A 103 -3.02 4.01 -0.49
C THR A 103 -3.87 3.99 -1.74
N ALA A 104 -4.71 5.01 -1.91
CA ALA A 104 -5.39 5.25 -3.17
C ALA A 104 -4.40 5.44 -4.33
N PRO A 105 -4.79 5.11 -5.59
CA PRO A 105 -3.92 5.25 -6.76
C PRO A 105 -3.68 6.72 -7.18
N SER A 106 -4.37 7.67 -6.56
CA SER A 106 -4.19 9.11 -6.78
C SER A 106 -3.14 9.69 -5.85
N LEU A 107 -2.35 10.64 -6.35
CA LEU A 107 -1.35 11.36 -5.55
C LEU A 107 -2.01 12.50 -4.75
N SER A 108 -2.80 12.12 -3.74
CA SER A 108 -3.42 13.04 -2.78
C SER A 108 -2.45 13.41 -1.65
N TYR A 109 -2.81 14.36 -0.78
CA TYR A 109 -1.98 14.69 0.39
C TYR A 109 -1.83 13.51 1.35
N MET A 110 -2.88 12.70 1.51
CA MET A 110 -2.81 11.44 2.28
C MET A 110 -1.86 10.44 1.63
N THR A 111 -2.00 10.19 0.33
CA THR A 111 -1.11 9.28 -0.41
C THR A 111 0.34 9.73 -0.31
N LEU A 112 0.61 11.03 -0.47
CA LEU A 112 1.95 11.59 -0.32
C LEU A 112 2.53 11.32 1.08
N ASN A 113 1.75 11.53 2.15
CA ASN A 113 2.20 11.19 3.50
C ASN A 113 2.55 9.71 3.64
N GLY A 114 1.74 8.83 3.05
CA GLY A 114 2.02 7.39 3.02
C GLY A 114 3.34 7.09 2.32
N LEU A 115 3.54 7.63 1.12
CA LEU A 115 4.77 7.43 0.35
C LEU A 115 6.01 7.97 1.10
N MET A 116 5.92 9.17 1.67
CA MET A 116 7.03 9.77 2.43
C MET A 116 7.34 9.03 3.73
N ALA A 117 6.35 8.35 4.33
CA ALA A 117 6.53 7.51 5.51
C ALA A 117 7.09 6.12 5.20
N ALA A 118 6.87 5.59 4.00
CA ALA A 118 7.23 4.22 3.63
C ALA A 118 8.73 4.07 3.32
N ASP A 119 9.37 3.02 3.83
CA ASP A 119 10.78 2.72 3.54
C ASP A 119 10.98 2.02 2.20
N SER A 120 9.97 1.29 1.73
CA SER A 120 9.98 0.62 0.42
C SER A 120 8.66 0.83 -0.30
N MET A 121 8.67 0.71 -1.63
CA MET A 121 7.48 0.88 -2.46
C MET A 121 7.19 -0.35 -3.31
N VAL A 122 5.95 -0.82 -3.26
CA VAL A 122 5.43 -1.87 -4.14
C VAL A 122 4.31 -1.30 -4.99
N MET A 123 4.47 -1.32 -6.31
CA MET A 123 3.46 -0.88 -7.26
C MET A 123 2.87 -2.09 -8.01
N PRO A 124 1.64 -2.51 -7.71
CA PRO A 124 0.96 -3.49 -8.55
C PRO A 124 0.59 -2.85 -9.89
N LEU A 125 0.90 -3.54 -10.99
CA LEU A 125 0.58 -3.09 -12.35
C LEU A 125 -0.13 -4.20 -13.12
N VAL A 126 -1.36 -3.95 -13.56
CA VAL A 126 -2.02 -4.84 -14.53
C VAL A 126 -1.38 -4.61 -15.90
N PRO A 127 -0.95 -5.64 -16.64
CA PRO A 127 -0.26 -5.48 -17.91
C PRO A 127 -1.24 -5.20 -19.08
N GLU A 128 -2.06 -4.18 -18.88
CA GLU A 128 -2.99 -3.61 -19.85
C GLU A 128 -2.50 -2.21 -20.28
N SER A 129 -2.82 -1.81 -21.51
CA SER A 129 -2.26 -0.58 -22.10
C SER A 129 -2.63 0.67 -21.31
N LEU A 130 -3.87 0.77 -20.82
CA LEU A 130 -4.35 1.93 -20.06
C LEU A 130 -3.73 1.96 -18.67
N ASP A 131 -3.65 0.83 -17.96
CA ASP A 131 -2.97 0.72 -16.67
C ASP A 131 -1.49 1.10 -16.77
N PHE A 132 -0.80 0.67 -17.84
CA PHE A 132 0.58 1.09 -18.08
C PHE A 132 0.71 2.61 -18.26
N ILE A 133 -0.14 3.23 -19.09
CA ILE A 133 -0.11 4.69 -19.31
C ILE A 133 -0.39 5.46 -18.00
N SER A 134 -1.37 5.00 -17.22
CA SER A 134 -1.69 5.56 -15.90
C SER A 134 -0.51 5.43 -14.94
N SER A 135 0.19 4.28 -14.93
CA SER A 135 1.35 4.07 -14.07
C SER A 135 2.52 5.01 -14.39
N VAL A 136 2.81 5.25 -15.67
CA VAL A 136 3.84 6.22 -16.09
C VAL A 136 3.46 7.64 -15.67
N SER A 137 2.17 7.98 -15.74
CA SER A 137 1.67 9.29 -15.33
C SER A 137 1.80 9.49 -13.82
N PHE A 138 1.48 8.47 -13.02
CA PHE A 138 1.71 8.46 -11.58
C PHE A 138 3.18 8.71 -11.24
N TRP A 139 4.12 7.97 -11.85
CA TRP A 139 5.55 8.15 -11.60
C TRP A 139 6.05 9.55 -11.95
N SER A 140 5.54 10.13 -13.03
CA SER A 140 5.89 11.50 -13.45
C SER A 140 5.45 12.53 -12.41
N LEU A 141 4.21 12.41 -11.90
CA LEU A 141 3.68 13.27 -10.85
C LEU A 141 4.44 13.06 -9.52
N PHE A 142 4.69 11.81 -9.16
CA PHE A 142 5.43 11.49 -7.95
C PHE A 142 6.85 12.08 -8.00
N ALA A 143 7.55 11.96 -9.12
CA ALA A 143 8.87 12.56 -9.29
C ALA A 143 8.85 14.09 -9.20
N GLU A 144 7.84 14.75 -9.80
CA GLU A 144 7.66 16.21 -9.69
C GLU A 144 7.46 16.65 -8.24
N VAL A 145 6.58 15.95 -7.51
CA VAL A 145 6.29 16.24 -6.10
C VAL A 145 7.49 15.93 -5.21
N ALA A 146 8.14 14.78 -5.39
CA ALA A 146 9.32 14.38 -4.64
C ALA A 146 10.46 15.40 -4.81
N ASN A 147 10.72 15.86 -6.05
CA ASN A 147 11.72 16.89 -6.33
C ASN A 147 11.48 18.20 -5.57
N GLY A 148 10.23 18.54 -5.25
CA GLY A 148 9.89 19.70 -4.43
C GLY A 148 10.34 19.57 -2.96
N PHE A 149 10.56 18.35 -2.48
CA PHE A 149 10.92 18.07 -1.09
C PHE A 149 12.34 17.55 -0.90
N VAL A 150 13.08 17.21 -1.97
CA VAL A 150 14.46 16.67 -1.85
C VAL A 150 15.36 17.58 -1.00
N GLU A 151 15.20 18.90 -1.06
CA GLU A 151 15.99 19.84 -0.25
C GLU A 151 15.62 19.81 1.25
N HIS A 152 14.40 19.40 1.58
CA HIS A 152 13.88 19.31 2.95
C HIS A 152 14.03 17.90 3.54
N GLU A 153 14.11 16.87 2.69
CA GLU A 153 14.14 15.45 3.06
C GLU A 153 15.40 14.79 2.48
N VAL A 154 16.58 15.37 2.77
CA VAL A 154 17.87 14.98 2.17
C VAL A 154 18.21 13.50 2.40
N ASP A 155 17.76 12.95 3.53
CA ASP A 155 18.02 11.56 3.92
C ASP A 155 16.94 10.58 3.46
N LYS A 156 15.88 11.04 2.76
CA LYS A 156 14.80 10.14 2.36
C LYS A 156 15.20 9.31 1.14
N THR A 157 15.44 8.02 1.40
CA THR A 157 15.63 6.99 0.36
C THR A 157 14.54 5.93 0.45
N TYR A 158 14.37 5.18 -0.64
CA TYR A 158 13.63 3.92 -0.62
C TYR A 158 14.63 2.77 -0.66
N ASP A 159 14.47 1.79 0.24
CA ASP A 159 15.28 0.59 0.31
C ASP A 159 15.15 -0.24 -0.97
N PHE A 160 13.91 -0.36 -1.47
CA PHE A 160 13.63 -0.82 -2.82
C PHE A 160 12.34 -0.24 -3.37
N VAL A 161 12.26 -0.24 -4.71
CA VAL A 161 11.04 0.00 -5.48
C VAL A 161 10.79 -1.22 -6.35
N SER A 162 9.59 -1.80 -6.25
CA SER A 162 9.20 -3.01 -6.98
C SER A 162 7.89 -2.80 -7.72
N VAL A 163 7.92 -2.84 -9.04
CA VAL A 163 6.74 -2.91 -9.91
C VAL A 163 6.37 -4.37 -10.13
N LEU A 164 5.26 -4.82 -9.54
CA LEU A 164 4.79 -6.20 -9.62
C LEU A 164 3.68 -6.33 -10.66
N LEU A 165 3.91 -7.13 -11.71
CA LEU A 165 2.85 -7.42 -12.67
C LEU A 165 1.77 -8.29 -12.02
N SER A 166 0.57 -7.72 -11.91
CA SER A 166 -0.58 -8.35 -11.27
C SER A 166 -1.67 -8.69 -12.27
N ARG A 167 -2.52 -9.67 -11.93
CA ARG A 167 -3.63 -10.13 -12.78
C ARG A 167 -3.19 -10.42 -14.23
N VAL A 168 -2.02 -11.03 -14.41
CA VAL A 168 -1.45 -11.30 -15.73
C VAL A 168 -2.29 -12.34 -16.47
N ASP A 169 -2.88 -11.93 -17.60
CA ASP A 169 -3.53 -12.86 -18.54
C ASP A 169 -2.48 -13.43 -19.50
N TYR A 170 -2.38 -14.76 -19.55
CA TYR A 170 -1.49 -15.49 -20.47
C TYR A 170 -2.23 -16.02 -21.71
N GLY A 171 -3.48 -15.60 -21.91
CA GLY A 171 -4.26 -15.91 -23.11
C GLY A 171 -3.64 -15.36 -24.39
N THR A 172 -4.00 -15.95 -25.53
CA THR A 172 -3.44 -15.60 -26.84
C THR A 172 -3.80 -14.20 -27.32
N THR A 173 -4.89 -13.63 -26.81
CA THR A 173 -5.36 -12.27 -27.11
C THR A 173 -4.89 -11.23 -26.09
N SER A 174 -4.11 -11.64 -25.09
CA SER A 174 -3.65 -10.77 -24.01
C SER A 174 -2.68 -9.71 -24.50
N SER A 175 -2.81 -8.48 -24.01
CA SER A 175 -1.81 -7.42 -24.18
C SER A 175 -0.55 -7.64 -23.34
N ALA A 176 -0.56 -8.60 -22.40
CA ALA A 176 0.50 -8.75 -21.40
C ALA A 176 1.92 -8.90 -21.97
N PRO A 177 2.18 -9.68 -23.05
CA PRO A 177 3.53 -9.79 -23.60
C PRO A 177 4.07 -8.46 -24.12
N VAL A 178 3.21 -7.65 -24.75
CA VAL A 178 3.58 -6.35 -25.30
C VAL A 178 3.80 -5.35 -24.17
N VAL A 179 2.85 -5.26 -23.23
CA VAL A 179 2.93 -4.32 -22.10
C VAL A 179 4.10 -4.67 -21.18
N ARG A 180 4.39 -5.95 -20.93
CA ARG A 180 5.60 -6.39 -20.21
C ARG A 180 6.87 -5.82 -20.85
N SER A 181 6.97 -5.84 -22.18
CA SER A 181 8.13 -5.27 -22.87
C SER A 181 8.23 -3.75 -22.70
N TRP A 182 7.09 -3.06 -22.54
CA TRP A 182 7.04 -1.62 -22.29
C TRP A 182 7.44 -1.33 -20.84
N SER A 183 6.87 -2.06 -19.88
CA SER A 183 7.21 -2.01 -18.46
C SER A 183 8.70 -2.29 -18.24
N GLN A 184 9.28 -3.27 -18.92
CA GLN A 184 10.72 -3.57 -18.79
C GLN A 184 11.59 -2.40 -19.25
N ARG A 185 11.18 -1.69 -20.32
CA ARG A 185 11.90 -0.51 -20.81
C ARG A 185 11.70 0.71 -19.92
N ALA A 186 10.52 0.85 -19.32
CA ALA A 186 10.18 1.99 -18.47
C ALA A 186 10.77 1.87 -17.06
N TYR A 187 10.69 0.67 -16.46
CA TYR A 187 10.99 0.44 -15.05
C TYR A 187 12.31 -0.30 -14.82
N GLY A 188 12.88 -0.93 -15.85
CA GLY A 188 14.20 -1.57 -15.75
C GLY A 188 14.25 -2.58 -14.61
N ASP A 189 15.18 -2.38 -13.68
CA ASP A 189 15.41 -3.25 -12.53
C ASP A 189 14.30 -3.18 -11.48
N TRP A 190 13.43 -2.16 -11.52
CA TRP A 190 12.26 -2.10 -10.65
C TRP A 190 11.17 -3.07 -11.09
N LEU A 191 11.15 -3.52 -12.35
CA LEU A 191 10.18 -4.51 -12.80
C LEU A 191 10.49 -5.88 -12.19
N HIS A 192 9.62 -6.33 -11.30
CA HIS A 192 9.82 -7.60 -10.63
C HIS A 192 9.60 -8.79 -11.58
N THR A 193 10.35 -9.86 -11.37
CA THR A 193 10.32 -11.06 -12.24
C THR A 193 9.16 -12.00 -11.95
N ILE A 194 8.70 -12.05 -10.70
CA ILE A 194 7.46 -12.75 -10.31
C ILE A 194 6.27 -12.00 -10.89
N GLU A 195 5.32 -12.76 -11.44
CA GLU A 195 4.05 -12.25 -11.97
C GLU A 195 2.89 -12.94 -11.26
N ILE A 196 1.84 -12.19 -10.89
CA ILE A 196 0.63 -12.76 -10.29
C ILE A 196 -0.41 -13.05 -11.40
N PRO A 197 -0.75 -14.32 -11.68
CA PRO A 197 -1.69 -14.66 -12.75
C PRO A 197 -3.12 -14.18 -12.49
N ALA A 198 -3.85 -13.84 -13.56
CA ALA A 198 -5.29 -13.66 -13.49
C ALA A 198 -5.99 -14.97 -13.09
N SER A 199 -7.03 -14.88 -12.26
CA SER A 199 -7.79 -16.05 -11.81
C SER A 199 -9.20 -15.69 -11.36
N SER A 200 -10.17 -16.46 -11.83
CA SER A 200 -11.58 -16.34 -11.42
C SER A 200 -11.80 -16.63 -9.92
N VAL A 201 -10.89 -17.36 -9.28
CA VAL A 201 -10.94 -17.62 -7.84
C VAL A 201 -10.72 -16.33 -7.03
N MET A 202 -9.85 -15.42 -7.51
CA MET A 202 -9.69 -14.11 -6.88
C MET A 202 -10.93 -13.24 -7.08
N SER A 203 -11.52 -13.27 -8.27
CA SER A 203 -12.75 -12.53 -8.57
C SER A 203 -13.92 -12.99 -7.69
N ASN A 204 -14.04 -14.30 -7.43
CA ASN A 204 -15.07 -14.83 -6.54
C ASN A 204 -14.78 -14.58 -5.06
N GLY A 205 -13.50 -14.60 -4.64
CA GLY A 205 -13.10 -14.29 -3.26
C GLY A 205 -13.35 -12.83 -2.89
N ALA A 206 -13.05 -11.89 -3.79
CA ALA A 206 -13.35 -10.47 -3.63
C ALA A 206 -14.85 -10.20 -3.47
N LEU A 207 -15.71 -10.94 -4.19
CA LEU A 207 -17.17 -10.86 -4.02
C LEU A 207 -17.66 -11.34 -2.65
N ALA A 208 -16.87 -12.14 -1.95
CA ALA A 208 -17.16 -12.66 -0.62
C ALA A 208 -16.37 -11.94 0.49
N PHE A 209 -15.71 -10.81 0.18
CA PHE A 209 -14.82 -10.08 1.10
C PHE A 209 -13.78 -11.00 1.77
N SER A 210 -13.22 -11.93 0.99
CA SER A 210 -12.28 -12.95 1.46
C SER A 210 -11.02 -12.97 0.59
N THR A 211 -9.88 -13.22 1.21
CA THR A 211 -8.59 -13.35 0.54
C THR A 211 -8.39 -14.77 0.00
N VAL A 212 -7.40 -14.94 -0.88
CA VAL A 212 -6.97 -16.29 -1.31
C VAL A 212 -6.42 -17.15 -0.16
N PHE A 213 -6.18 -16.56 1.02
CA PHE A 213 -5.73 -17.25 2.21
C PHE A 213 -6.89 -17.75 3.07
N ASP A 214 -8.07 -17.15 2.98
CA ASP A 214 -9.30 -17.56 3.67
C ASP A 214 -9.99 -18.76 3.02
N LEU A 215 -9.77 -18.96 1.71
CA LEU A 215 -10.48 -19.97 0.95
C LEU A 215 -10.06 -21.39 1.40
N SER A 216 -11.04 -22.13 1.94
CA SER A 216 -10.86 -23.55 2.28
C SER A 216 -10.62 -24.40 1.02
N ARG A 217 -9.77 -25.42 1.14
CA ARG A 217 -9.39 -26.32 0.02
C ARG A 217 -10.55 -27.26 -0.34
N ALA A 218 -11.55 -26.79 -1.07
CA ALA A 218 -12.40 -27.70 -1.85
C ALA A 218 -11.56 -28.30 -3.00
N GLU A 219 -11.61 -29.63 -3.19
CA GLU A 219 -10.74 -30.37 -4.14
C GLU A 219 -10.75 -29.80 -5.56
N THR A 220 -11.89 -29.27 -6.01
CA THR A 220 -12.09 -28.71 -7.36
C THR A 220 -11.38 -27.37 -7.60
N VAL A 221 -11.01 -26.63 -6.54
CA VAL A 221 -10.42 -25.27 -6.63
C VAL A 221 -8.92 -25.28 -6.27
N ALA A 222 -8.42 -26.36 -5.69
CA ALA A 222 -7.07 -26.42 -5.11
C ALA A 222 -5.93 -26.11 -6.11
N LYS A 223 -6.02 -26.58 -7.36
CA LYS A 223 -4.98 -26.30 -8.39
C LYS A 223 -4.99 -24.84 -8.83
N THR A 224 -6.16 -24.26 -9.05
CA THR A 224 -6.30 -22.85 -9.46
C THR A 224 -5.88 -21.92 -8.32
N LEU A 225 -6.22 -22.28 -7.08
CA LEU A 225 -5.78 -21.54 -5.89
C LEU A 225 -4.26 -21.58 -5.74
N ALA A 226 -3.64 -22.76 -5.86
CA ALA A 226 -2.19 -22.91 -5.78
C ALA A 226 -1.45 -22.09 -6.85
N ARG A 227 -1.98 -22.05 -8.08
CA ARG A 227 -1.42 -21.28 -9.21
C ARG A 227 -1.28 -19.78 -8.92
N VAL A 228 -2.15 -19.22 -8.08
CA VAL A 228 -2.13 -17.79 -7.74
C VAL A 228 -1.43 -17.56 -6.41
N LYS A 229 -1.71 -18.41 -5.42
CA LYS A 229 -1.16 -18.30 -4.07
C LYS A 229 0.36 -18.46 -4.06
N GLN A 230 0.91 -19.37 -4.88
CA GLN A 230 2.34 -19.64 -4.87
C GLN A 230 3.18 -18.42 -5.31
N PRO A 231 2.90 -17.75 -6.45
CA PRO A 231 3.57 -16.48 -6.79
C PRO A 231 3.46 -15.40 -5.72
N MET A 232 2.31 -15.27 -5.04
CA MET A 232 2.16 -14.31 -3.94
C MET A 232 3.07 -14.64 -2.75
N VAL A 233 3.11 -15.91 -2.35
CA VAL A 233 3.99 -16.38 -1.26
C VAL A 233 5.46 -16.18 -1.61
N ASP A 234 5.84 -16.48 -2.86
CA ASP A 234 7.22 -16.29 -3.30
C ASP A 234 7.60 -14.80 -3.34
N TYR A 235 6.65 -13.92 -3.69
CA TYR A 235 6.86 -12.48 -3.61
C TYR A 235 7.00 -11.98 -2.16
N CYS A 236 6.15 -12.45 -1.23
CA CYS A 236 6.29 -12.12 0.19
C CYS A 236 7.64 -12.57 0.76
N LYS A 237 8.13 -13.76 0.37
CA LYS A 237 9.47 -14.23 0.77
C LYS A 237 10.58 -13.35 0.22
N TRP A 238 10.46 -12.90 -1.04
CA TRP A 238 11.43 -11.99 -1.61
C TRP A 238 11.49 -10.66 -0.83
N ILE A 239 10.34 -10.10 -0.42
CA ILE A 239 10.29 -8.91 0.43
C ILE A 239 11.01 -9.18 1.77
N ASP A 240 10.70 -10.29 2.42
CA ASP A 240 11.32 -10.69 3.69
C ASP A 240 12.85 -10.82 3.55
N ASP A 241 13.32 -11.45 2.48
CA ASP A 241 14.74 -11.56 2.17
C ASP A 241 15.43 -10.19 1.99
N GLN A 242 14.75 -9.19 1.39
CA GLN A 242 15.29 -7.84 1.26
C GLN A 242 15.52 -7.20 2.64
N TYR A 243 14.51 -7.24 3.51
CA TYR A 243 14.61 -6.63 4.83
C TYR A 243 15.59 -7.37 5.74
N VAL A 244 15.60 -8.70 5.73
CA VAL A 244 16.57 -9.51 6.48
C VAL A 244 18.00 -9.20 6.03
N ALA A 245 18.24 -9.03 4.73
CA ALA A 245 19.57 -8.66 4.22
C ALA A 245 20.02 -7.28 4.72
N GLN A 246 19.12 -6.31 4.74
CA GLN A 246 19.42 -4.96 5.23
C GLN A 246 19.62 -4.89 6.74
N TRP A 247 18.77 -5.56 7.54
CA TRP A 247 18.91 -5.62 8.99
C TRP A 247 20.23 -6.27 9.42
N ARG A 248 20.71 -7.28 8.69
CA ARG A 248 22.03 -7.88 8.92
C ARG A 248 23.19 -6.96 8.55
N ALA A 249 23.01 -6.09 7.55
CA ALA A 249 24.04 -5.14 7.14
C ALA A 249 24.15 -3.93 8.09
N GLY A 250 23.10 -3.63 8.86
CA GLY A 250 23.07 -2.58 9.87
C GLY A 250 23.56 -2.99 11.26
N GLN A 251 23.91 -4.27 11.48
CA GLN A 251 24.55 -4.80 12.71
C GLN A 251 26.07 -4.84 12.56
#